data_AF-A0A6D0I640-F1
#
_entry.id   AF-A0A6D0I640-F1
#
_cell.length_a   1.000
_cell.length_b   1.000
_cell.length_c   1.000
_cell.angle_alpha   90.00
_cell.angle_beta   90.00
_cell.angle_gamma   90.00
#
_symmetry.space_group_name_H-M   'P 1'
#
loop_
_entity.id
_entity.type
_entity.pdbx_description
1 polymer ?
#
loop_
_entity_poly.entity_id
_entity_poly.type
_entity_poly.pdbx_seq_one_letter_code
_entity_poly.pdbx_strand_id
1 'polypeptide(L)' 'MKFELDTTDGRARRGRLVFDRGVVETPCFM' A
#
# COMPACT_ATOMS: atom_id res chain seq x y z
N MET A 1 1.33 0.40 12.17
CA MET A 1 1.60 0.65 10.74
C MET A 1 2.11 -0.64 10.11
N LYS A 2 1.34 -1.23 9.19
CA LYS A 2 1.67 -2.47 8.47
C LYS A 2 1.54 -2.23 6.97
N PHE A 3 2.44 -2.79 6.17
CA PHE A 3 2.30 -2.79 4.72
C PHE A 3 1.92 -4.19 4.23
N GLU A 4 0.86 -4.28 3.45
CA GLU A 4 0.42 -5.49 2.78
C GLU A 4 0.61 -5.33 1.27
N LEU A 5 1.30 -6.28 0.65
CA LEU A 5 1.59 -6.26 -0.78
C LEU A 5 0.54 -7.09 -1.51
N ASP A 6 -0.26 -6.45 -2.35
CA ASP A 6 -1.31 -7.13 -3.11
C ASP A 6 -0.75 -7.72 -4.41
N THR A 7 -0.01 -6.90 -5.16
CA THR A 7 0.59 -7.33 -6.43
C THR A 7 1.77 -6.46 -6.84
N THR A 8 2.59 -7.00 -7.74
CA THR A 8 3.78 -6.34 -8.28
C THR A 8 3.77 -6.42 -9.80
N ASP A 9 4.10 -5.31 -10.44
CA ASP A 9 4.38 -5.27 -11.86
C ASP A 9 5.80 -4.70 -12.05
N GLY A 10 6.77 -5.59 -12.31
CA GLY A 10 8.19 -5.25 -12.29
C GLY A 10 8.62 -4.66 -10.95
N ARG A 11 8.98 -3.37 -10.94
CA ARG A 11 9.35 -2.62 -9.71
C ARG A 11 8.17 -1.88 -9.06
N ALA A 12 7.03 -1.78 -9.75
CA ALA A 12 5.83 -1.16 -9.22
C ALA A 12 5.18 -2.11 -8.20
N ARG A 13 4.70 -1.53 -7.10
CA ARG A 13 4.04 -2.26 -6.01
C ARG A 13 2.68 -1.64 -5.77
N ARG A 14 1.64 -2.47 -5.83
CA ARG A 14 0.31 -2.14 -5.35
C ARG A 14 0.11 -2.84 -4.02
N GLY A 15 -0.37 -2.11 -3.05
CA GLY A 15 -0.57 -2.65 -1.71
C GLY A 15 -1.35 -1.69 -0.83
N ARG A 16 -1.39 -2.02 0.45
CA ARG A 16 -2.16 -1.30 1.46
C ARG A 16 -1.27 -0.95 2.63
N LEU A 17 -1.30 0.32 3.02
CA LEU A 17 -0.71 0.81 4.26
C LEU A 17 -1.82 0.85 5.32
N VAL A 18 -1.76 -0.07 6.27
CA VAL A 18 -2.73 -0.19 7.36
C VAL A 18 -2.24 0.66 8.55
N PHE A 19 -3.05 1.64 8.91
CA PHE A 19 -2.91 2.47 10.11
C PHE A 19 -4.10 2.24 11.04
N ASP A 20 -3.92 2.55 12.32
CA ASP A 20 -4.99 2.38 13.32
C ASP A 20 -6.23 3.27 13.03
N ARG A 21 -6.05 4.31 12.20
CA ARG A 21 -7.11 5.26 11.79
C ARG A 21 -7.64 5.02 10.37
N GLY A 22 -7.17 3.99 9.67
CA GLY A 22 -7.63 3.68 8.32
C GLY A 22 -6.56 3.03 7.44
N VAL A 23 -6.97 2.64 6.24
CA VAL A 23 -6.12 1.97 5.26
C VAL A 23 -5.91 2.90 4.07
N VAL A 24 -4.66 3.03 3.62
CA VAL A 24 -4.29 3.80 2.42
C VAL A 24 -3.86 2.83 1.34
N GLU A 25 -4.53 2.86 0.18
CA GLU A 25 -4.13 2.06 -0.99
C GLU A 25 -2.98 2.73 -1.75
N THR A 26 -2.01 1.95 -2.21
CA THR A 26 -0.87 2.43 -2.99
C THR A 26 -1.00 2.02 -4.46
N PRO A 27 -0.58 2.86 -5.43
CA PRO A 27 0.24 4.06 -5.26
C PRO A 27 -0.54 5.29 -4.76
N CYS A 28 0.02 6.00 -3.79
CA CYS A 28 -0.54 7.21 -3.18
C CYS A 28 0.46 8.38 -3.31
N PHE A 29 -0.03 9.60 -3.47
CA PHE A 29 0.74 10.85 -3.51
C PHE A 29 0.30 11.74 -2.34
N MET A 30 1.26 12.24 -1.54
CA MET A 30 1.03 13.04 -0.33
C MET A 30 1.74 14.39 -0.43
#